data_AF-A0A016TPX1-F1
#
_entry.id   AF-A0A016TPX1-F1
#
_cell.length_a   1.000
_cell.length_b   1.000
_cell.length_c   1.000
_cell.angle_alpha   90.00
_cell.angle_beta   90.00
_cell.angle_gamma   90.00
#
_symmetry.space_group_name_H-M   'P 1'
#
loop_
_entity.id
_entity.type
_entity.pdbx_description
1 polymer ?
#
loop_
_entity_poly.entity_id
_entity_poly.type
_entity_poly.pdbx_seq_one_letter_code
_entity_poly.pdbx_strand_id
1 'polypeptide(L)'
;MSECTTTFQLVRIAKVLGTEELHEYIDKYHIELDPRFNDILGRHSRKRWERFIHAENQHLVTPEAIDFLDKLLRYDHQERLTAREAMAHPYFYPVVEAARQGGDVVSVKSEHSEILPQVAATS
;
A
#
# COMPACT_ATOMS: atom_id res chain seq x y z
N MET A 1 -14.06 6.19 25.51
CA MET A 1 -14.37 5.88 24.08
C MET A 1 -13.12 5.73 23.21
N SER A 2 -11.91 6.04 23.69
CA SER A 2 -10.67 6.06 22.88
C SER A 2 -9.96 4.70 22.74
N GLU A 3 -10.28 3.69 23.56
CA GLU A 3 -9.62 2.37 23.51
C GLU A 3 -10.21 1.42 22.45
N CYS A 4 -11.38 1.75 21.91
CA CYS A 4 -12.10 0.89 20.97
C CYS A 4 -11.50 0.94 19.56
N THR A 5 -10.88 2.05 19.13
CA THR A 5 -10.44 2.21 17.73
C THR A 5 -9.05 1.64 17.46
N THR A 6 -8.10 1.72 18.39
CA THR A 6 -6.71 1.24 18.20
C THR A 6 -6.59 -0.27 18.29
N THR A 7 -7.37 -0.91 19.16
CA THR A 7 -7.40 -2.37 19.32
C THR A 7 -7.82 -3.09 18.04
N PHE A 8 -8.79 -2.54 17.29
CA PHE A 8 -9.19 -3.10 16.00
C PHE A 8 -8.16 -2.90 14.89
N GLN A 9 -7.30 -1.89 14.98
CA GLN A 9 -6.29 -1.64 13.94
C GLN A 9 -5.27 -2.78 13.87
N LEU A 10 -4.74 -3.22 15.02
CA LEU A 10 -3.79 -4.33 15.05
C LEU A 10 -4.43 -5.63 14.53
N VAL A 11 -5.67 -5.92 14.92
CA VAL A 11 -6.43 -7.08 14.43
C VAL A 11 -6.60 -7.03 12.90
N ARG A 12 -6.85 -5.85 12.32
CA ARG A 12 -6.95 -5.69 10.87
C ARG A 12 -5.62 -5.95 10.15
N ILE A 13 -4.51 -5.51 10.72
CA ILE A 13 -3.17 -5.76 10.17
C ILE A 13 -2.85 -7.26 10.25
N ALA A 14 -3.09 -7.89 11.40
CA ALA A 14 -2.90 -9.33 11.61
C ALA A 14 -3.72 -10.20 10.65
N LYS A 15 -4.92 -9.76 10.27
CA LYS A 15 -5.74 -10.43 9.26
C LYS A 15 -5.15 -10.40 7.84
N VAL A 16 -4.16 -9.55 7.57
CA VAL A 16 -3.51 -9.41 6.27
C VAL A 16 -2.08 -9.96 6.31
N LEU A 17 -1.24 -9.47 7.22
CA LEU A 17 0.15 -9.90 7.34
C LEU A 17 0.31 -11.26 8.04
N GLY A 18 -0.72 -11.71 8.75
CA GLY A 18 -0.70 -12.96 9.51
C GLY A 18 -0.26 -12.76 10.97
N THR A 19 -0.54 -13.74 11.80
CA THR A 19 -0.22 -13.70 13.25
C THR A 19 1.12 -14.33 13.59
N GLU A 20 1.70 -15.12 12.68
CA GLU A 20 3.00 -15.79 12.90
C GLU A 20 4.14 -14.78 12.97
N GLU A 21 4.31 -13.96 11.92
CA GLU A 21 5.31 -12.87 11.88
C GLU A 21 5.09 -11.84 13.01
N LEU A 22 3.84 -11.63 13.46
CA LEU A 22 3.54 -10.76 14.60
C LEU A 22 4.11 -11.33 15.91
N HIS A 23 3.93 -12.63 16.17
CA HIS A 23 4.48 -13.27 17.36
C HIS A 23 6.00 -13.30 17.33
N GLU A 24 6.61 -13.61 16.17
CA GLU A 24 8.06 -13.52 16.00
C GLU A 24 8.60 -12.12 16.33
N TYR A 25 7.89 -11.07 15.89
CA TYR A 25 8.23 -9.69 16.22
C TYR A 25 8.12 -9.39 17.72
N ILE A 26 7.03 -9.81 18.36
CA ILE A 26 6.80 -9.61 19.79
C ILE A 26 7.89 -10.31 20.61
N ASP A 27 8.22 -11.56 20.26
CA ASP A 27 9.24 -12.36 20.92
C ASP A 27 10.63 -11.76 20.74
N LYS A 28 10.97 -11.31 19.52
CA LYS A 28 12.27 -10.70 19.20
C LYS A 28 12.57 -9.45 20.03
N TYR A 29 11.56 -8.61 20.29
CA TYR A 29 11.73 -7.35 21.01
C TYR A 29 11.22 -7.41 22.46
N HIS A 30 10.80 -8.58 22.95
CA HIS A 30 10.23 -8.78 24.28
C HIS A 30 9.11 -7.79 24.62
N ILE A 31 8.18 -7.59 23.68
CA ILE A 31 7.08 -6.64 23.83
C ILE A 31 5.99 -7.27 24.70
N GLU A 32 5.56 -6.57 25.75
CA GLU A 32 4.40 -6.99 26.54
C GLU A 32 3.11 -6.62 25.80
N LEU A 33 2.40 -7.62 25.29
CA LEU A 33 1.10 -7.43 24.66
C LEU A 33 0.00 -7.46 25.72
N ASP A 34 -0.90 -6.47 25.69
CA ASP A 34 -2.07 -6.43 26.57
C ASP A 34 -2.90 -7.73 26.42
N PRO A 35 -3.23 -8.44 27.51
CA PRO A 35 -3.97 -9.71 27.47
C PRO A 35 -5.26 -9.67 26.67
N ARG A 36 -5.90 -8.49 26.53
CA ARG A 36 -7.10 -8.30 25.69
C ARG A 36 -6.87 -8.70 24.23
N PHE A 37 -5.63 -8.62 23.74
CA PHE A 37 -5.29 -9.00 22.37
C PHE A 37 -5.25 -10.51 22.14
N ASN A 38 -5.01 -11.32 23.18
CA ASN A 38 -4.90 -12.78 23.06
C ASN A 38 -6.20 -13.39 22.54
N ASP A 39 -7.35 -12.88 22.98
CA ASP A 39 -8.67 -13.39 22.58
C ASP A 39 -9.12 -12.88 21.21
N ILE A 40 -8.66 -11.69 20.78
CA ILE A 40 -9.15 -11.01 19.56
C ILE A 40 -8.26 -11.18 18.33
N LEU A 41 -6.97 -11.46 18.50
CA LEU A 41 -6.05 -11.66 17.36
C LEU A 41 -6.27 -12.99 16.65
N GLY A 42 -6.66 -14.03 17.40
CA GLY A 42 -6.84 -15.38 16.85
C GLY A 42 -5.61 -15.88 16.08
N ARG A 43 -5.83 -16.78 15.12
CA ARG A 43 -4.78 -17.25 14.19
C ARG A 43 -5.15 -16.87 12.76
N HIS A 44 -4.25 -16.15 12.10
CA HIS A 44 -4.43 -15.73 10.71
C HIS A 44 -3.19 -16.04 9.88
N SER A 45 -3.38 -16.62 8.70
CA SER A 45 -2.31 -16.81 7.73
C SER A 45 -2.06 -15.53 6.94
N ARG A 46 -0.80 -15.30 6.53
CA ARG A 46 -0.43 -14.20 5.63
C ARG A 46 -1.25 -14.30 4.35
N LYS A 47 -1.86 -13.19 3.96
CA LYS A 47 -2.60 -13.08 2.70
C LYS A 47 -1.66 -12.63 1.60
N ARG A 48 -1.74 -13.36 0.49
CA ARG A 48 -1.18 -12.94 -0.79
C ARG A 48 -1.79 -11.62 -1.26
N TRP A 49 -0.96 -10.67 -1.71
CA TRP A 49 -1.39 -9.35 -2.16
C TRP A 49 -2.37 -9.41 -3.33
N GLU A 50 -2.26 -10.44 -4.17
CA GLU A 50 -3.15 -10.68 -5.32
C GLU A 50 -4.61 -10.83 -4.92
N ARG A 51 -4.89 -11.19 -3.66
CA ARG A 51 -6.25 -11.26 -3.12
C ARG A 51 -6.95 -9.90 -3.08
N PHE A 52 -6.20 -8.79 -3.11
CA PHE A 52 -6.73 -7.44 -3.09
C PHE A 52 -6.85 -6.81 -4.49
N ILE A 53 -6.50 -7.56 -5.54
CA ILE A 53 -6.61 -7.09 -6.92
C ILE A 53 -8.02 -7.37 -7.43
N HIS A 54 -8.66 -6.34 -8.00
CA HIS A 54 -9.99 -6.40 -8.60
C HIS A 54 -10.06 -5.50 -9.85
N ALA A 55 -11.11 -5.66 -10.66
CA ALA A 55 -11.23 -5.01 -11.97
C ALA A 55 -11.01 -3.48 -11.92
N GLU A 56 -11.46 -2.83 -10.85
CA GLU A 56 -11.32 -1.39 -10.67
C GLU A 56 -9.87 -0.93 -10.38
N ASN A 57 -9.04 -1.76 -9.73
CA ASN A 57 -7.69 -1.36 -9.31
C ASN A 57 -6.57 -2.04 -10.09
N GLN A 58 -6.86 -3.07 -10.90
CA GLN A 58 -5.85 -3.90 -11.56
C GLN A 58 -4.86 -3.09 -12.41
N HIS A 59 -5.31 -1.98 -12.99
CA HIS A 59 -4.51 -1.12 -13.85
C HIS A 59 -3.45 -0.31 -13.07
N LEU A 60 -3.59 -0.21 -11.74
CA LEU A 60 -2.64 0.43 -10.84
C LEU A 60 -1.65 -0.57 -10.22
N VAL A 61 -1.91 -1.87 -10.37
CA VAL A 61 -1.13 -2.91 -9.69
C VAL A 61 -0.11 -3.50 -10.66
N THR A 62 1.16 -3.21 -10.43
CA THR A 62 2.28 -3.87 -11.10
C THR A 62 3.05 -4.76 -10.12
N PRO A 63 3.82 -5.76 -10.61
CA PRO A 63 4.68 -6.58 -9.74
C PRO A 63 5.62 -5.74 -8.86
N GLU A 64 6.18 -4.66 -9.42
CA GLU A 64 7.08 -3.74 -8.70
C GLU A 64 6.35 -2.96 -7.61
N ALA A 65 5.09 -2.60 -7.84
CA ALA A 65 4.26 -1.90 -6.84
C ALA A 65 3.97 -2.81 -5.64
N ILE A 66 3.66 -4.08 -5.90
CA ILE A 66 3.41 -5.08 -4.85
C ILE A 66 4.70 -5.38 -4.07
N ASP A 67 5.82 -5.57 -4.78
CA ASP A 67 7.13 -5.80 -4.16
C ASP A 67 7.56 -4.61 -3.29
N PHE A 68 7.32 -3.38 -3.75
CA PHE A 68 7.57 -2.18 -2.96
C PHE A 68 6.72 -2.15 -1.69
N LEU A 69 5.41 -2.42 -1.82
CA LEU A 69 4.48 -2.42 -0.70
C LEU A 69 4.83 -3.49 0.34
N ASP A 70 5.24 -4.69 -0.10
CA ASP A 70 5.62 -5.79 0.78
C ASP A 70 6.82 -5.46 1.67
N LYS A 71 7.81 -4.74 1.11
CA LYS A 71 9.01 -4.31 1.85
C LYS A 71 8.75 -3.12 2.79
N LEU A 72 7.61 -2.43 2.66
CA LEU A 72 7.18 -1.39 3.58
C LEU A 72 6.33 -1.95 4.72
N LEU A 73 5.39 -2.86 4.41
CA LEU A 73 4.43 -3.40 5.36
C LEU A 73 4.99 -4.64 6.08
N ARG A 74 5.99 -4.40 6.93
CA ARG A 74 6.60 -5.40 7.81
C ARG A 74 6.31 -5.13 9.29
N TYR A 75 6.12 -6.19 10.06
CA TYR A 75 6.03 -6.08 11.53
C TYR A 75 7.34 -5.53 12.09
N ASP A 76 8.45 -6.18 11.73
CA ASP A 76 9.77 -5.72 12.12
C ASP A 76 10.08 -4.38 11.45
N HIS A 77 10.23 -3.36 12.28
CA HIS A 77 10.52 -2.01 11.84
C HIS A 77 11.93 -1.88 11.25
N GLN A 78 12.86 -2.77 11.60
CA GLN A 78 14.21 -2.78 11.02
C GLN A 78 14.25 -3.34 9.60
N GLU A 79 13.26 -4.17 9.22
CA GLU A 79 13.17 -4.73 7.86
C GLU A 79 12.49 -3.78 6.86
N ARG A 80 11.87 -2.70 7.35
CA ARG A 80 11.20 -1.73 6.48
C ARG A 80 12.22 -0.94 5.70
N LEU A 81 11.94 -0.70 4.42
CA LEU A 81 12.78 0.18 3.61
C LEU A 81 12.88 1.56 4.25
N THR A 82 14.10 2.07 4.33
CA THR A 82 14.34 3.47 4.63
C THR A 82 13.86 4.35 3.47
N ALA A 83 13.61 5.64 3.73
CA ALA A 83 13.19 6.56 2.67
C ALA A 83 14.16 6.59 1.48
N ARG A 84 15.47 6.51 1.75
CA ARG A 84 16.50 6.49 0.70
C ARG A 84 16.43 5.21 -0.14
N GLU A 85 16.24 4.05 0.49
CA GLU A 85 16.09 2.77 -0.22
C GLU A 85 14.77 2.72 -0.99
N ALA A 86 13.70 3.26 -0.41
CA ALA A 86 12.40 3.36 -1.05
C ALA A 86 12.46 4.21 -2.33
N MET A 87 13.13 5.36 -2.30
CA MET A 87 13.33 6.20 -3.50
C MET A 87 14.17 5.51 -4.58
N ALA A 88 15.03 4.56 -4.21
CA ALA A 88 15.84 3.78 -5.13
C ALA A 88 15.13 2.51 -5.65
N HIS A 89 13.88 2.27 -5.26
CA HIS A 89 13.13 1.09 -5.68
C HIS A 89 12.79 1.15 -7.19
N PRO A 90 12.84 0.02 -7.93
CA PRO A 90 12.49 -0.04 -9.35
C PRO A 90 11.13 0.57 -9.70
N TYR A 91 10.18 0.50 -8.77
CA TYR A 91 8.86 1.13 -8.90
C TYR A 91 8.94 2.64 -9.24
N PHE A 92 9.95 3.36 -8.73
CA PHE A 92 10.12 4.80 -8.98
C PHE A 92 11.06 5.13 -10.14
N TYR A 93 11.66 4.15 -10.82
CA TYR A 93 12.58 4.41 -11.94
C TYR A 93 11.95 5.32 -13.03
N PRO A 94 10.70 5.11 -13.47
CA PRO A 94 10.08 6.00 -14.46
C PRO A 94 10.00 7.46 -13.99
N VAL A 95 9.74 7.68 -12.69
CA VAL A 95 9.64 9.03 -12.10
C VAL A 95 11.03 9.67 -11.99
N VAL A 96 12.03 8.90 -11.59
CA VAL A 96 13.42 9.38 -11.48
C VAL A 96 13.97 9.75 -12.85
N GLU A 97 13.73 8.93 -13.87
CA GLU A 97 14.16 9.21 -15.24
C GLU A 97 13.43 10.42 -15.83
N ALA A 98 12.12 10.55 -15.61
CA ALA A 98 11.37 11.73 -16.01
C ALA A 98 11.89 13.01 -15.32
N ALA A 99 12.21 12.95 -14.02
CA ALA A 99 12.77 14.08 -13.28
C ALA A 99 14.18 14.46 -13.76
N ARG A 100 15.00 13.48 -14.21
CA ARG A 100 16.32 13.72 -14.79
C ARG A 100 16.25 14.38 -16.17
N GLN A 101 15.21 14.04 -16.94
CA GLN A 101 15.01 14.53 -18.31
C GLN A 101 14.21 15.85 -18.35
N GLY A 102 13.43 16.15 -17.30
CA GLY A 102 12.46 17.25 -17.27
C GLY A 102 12.73 18.31 -16.21
N GLY A 103 13.79 19.11 -16.38
CA GLY A 103 13.94 20.40 -15.69
C GLY A 103 12.89 21.47 -16.07
N ASP A 104 11.76 21.11 -16.69
CA ASP A 104 10.67 22.04 -17.02
C ASP A 104 9.30 21.31 -17.12
N VAL A 105 8.34 21.79 -16.32
CA VAL A 105 6.86 21.66 -16.37
C VAL A 105 6.22 20.33 -16.83
N VAL A 106 5.66 19.58 -15.88
CA VAL A 106 4.69 18.49 -16.12
C VAL A 106 3.36 19.09 -16.60
N SER A 107 3.16 19.17 -17.92
CA SER A 107 1.85 19.34 -18.54
C SER A 107 1.16 17.97 -18.61
N VAL A 108 0.36 17.65 -17.60
CA VAL A 108 -0.59 16.53 -17.65
C VAL A 108 -1.58 16.82 -18.79
N LYS A 109 -1.43 16.16 -19.94
CA LYS A 109 -2.46 16.14 -20.98
C LYS A 109 -3.60 15.27 -20.47
N SER A 110 -4.66 15.88 -19.95
CA SER A 110 -5.93 15.20 -19.75
C SER A 110 -6.59 15.01 -21.11
N GLU A 111 -6.48 13.82 -21.68
CA GLU A 111 -7.33 13.42 -22.79
C GLU A 111 -8.72 13.09 -22.24
N HIS A 112 -9.51 14.13 -22.00
CA HIS A 112 -10.97 13.99 -21.97
C HIS A 112 -11.49 14.47 -23.31
N SER A 113 -11.86 13.50 -24.14
CA SER A 113 -12.58 13.64 -25.40
C SER A 113 -13.79 14.56 -25.25
N GLU A 114 -13.73 15.73 -25.89
CA GLU A 114 -14.90 16.53 -26.18
C GLU A 114 -15.79 15.76 -27.16
N ILE A 115 -16.98 15.34 -26.72
CA ILE A 115 -18.10 15.06 -27.61
C ILE A 115 -19.16 16.10 -27.29
N LEU A 116 -19.13 17.21 -28.03
CA LEU A 116 -20.26 18.12 -28.16
C LEU A 116 -21.04 17.71 -29.43
N PRO A 117 -22.34 17.37 -29.34
CA PRO A 117 -23.20 17.45 -30.51
C PRO A 117 -23.52 18.93 -30.77
N GLN A 118 -23.07 19.44 -31.92
CA GLN A 118 -23.49 20.75 -32.41
C GLN A 118 -24.99 20.75 -32.69
N VAL A 119 -25.71 21.64 -32.00
CA VAL A 119 -27.01 22.12 -32.44
C VAL A 119 -26.80 22.99 -33.69
N ALA A 120 -27.31 22.54 -34.83
CA ALA A 120 -27.42 23.37 -36.03
C ALA A 120 -28.90 23.71 -36.23
N ALA A 121 -29.24 24.97 -35.96
CA ALA A 121 -30.46 25.60 -36.39
C ALA A 121 -30.26 26.18 -37.80
N THR A 122 -31.15 25.84 -38.73
CA THR A 122 -31.52 26.53 -40.00
C THR A 122 -32.61 25.64 -40.63
N SER A 123 -33.82 26.05 -41.03
CA SER A 123 -34.45 27.36 -41.27
C SER A 123 -35.94 27.27 -40.96
#